data_AF-A0A8J3IY92-F1
#
_entry.id   AF-A0A8J3IY92-F1
#
_cell.length_a   1.000
_cell.length_b   1.000
_cell.length_c   1.000
_cell.angle_alpha   90.00
_cell.angle_beta   90.00
_cell.angle_gamma   90.00
#
_symmetry.space_group_name_H-M   'P 1'
#
loop_
_entity.id
_entity.type
_entity.pdbx_description
1 polymer ?
#
loop_
_entity_poly.entity_id
_entity_poly.type
_entity_poly.pdbx_seq_one_letter_code
_entity_poly.pdbx_strand_id
1 'polypeptide(L)'
;MSTDPTVNVVTFRLRSIDGPVVVEGAAQAPDAVRKAWWKVILEHRPRAQDVVAVHSVWQPSPEDASFMQRTFVNATVGHDHDRPEADRWDEAFERARATPAGRPADDRPDPVPSATPFDGDSGSPFSRRTRTAPAGGTPFDDRSADERSGGRSAAPVGGVLGGTDAPSTPSLGGRPRRTDPDWPFLYEDQAAWIRQRMAAALAERGVRTTQRGPVLLVNGTETVLPMDNLARMCNQAPESEWERIVDNHAAMTATVGDETAPRPDESAGRPVLRLMSDDGLPEEFAVGHARPVGDGLVETIALDLPDRVRILNDDDVAGADLSALLATARANLLTEPVEYQRFVDEGAVLHRVYGDSMFVASKALVLPELMREVAQLAPPAGGVLLALPSRHELLFHPVVDQTVIPALNELTRYARGLFEQSPGPLTPHVYWWDRGELTPLTNDVDSGGQEITIVIPPRFGEVLNRICG
;
A
#
# COMPACT_ATOMS: atom_id res chain seq x y z
N MET A 1 -32.24 -3.13 8.62
CA MET A 1 -31.61 -1.80 8.52
C MET A 1 -32.01 -1.01 9.73
N SER A 2 -31.03 -0.45 10.44
CA SER A 2 -31.26 0.40 11.61
C SER A 2 -32.21 1.55 11.27
N THR A 3 -33.22 1.79 12.12
CA THR A 3 -34.14 2.95 12.04
C THR A 3 -33.62 4.16 12.81
N ASP A 4 -32.39 4.09 13.32
CA ASP A 4 -31.75 5.18 14.05
C ASP A 4 -31.00 6.11 13.07
N PRO A 5 -31.43 7.37 12.87
CA PRO A 5 -30.78 8.31 11.96
C PRO A 5 -29.38 8.72 12.42
N THR A 6 -29.00 8.44 13.67
CA THR A 6 -27.64 8.70 14.18
C THR A 6 -26.63 7.67 13.68
N VAL A 7 -27.10 6.57 13.10
CA VAL A 7 -26.30 5.54 12.46
C VAL A 7 -26.31 5.76 10.95
N ASN A 8 -25.14 5.96 10.36
CA ASN A 8 -24.99 5.87 8.91
C ASN A 8 -24.91 4.40 8.51
N VAL A 9 -25.81 3.96 7.65
CA VAL A 9 -25.73 2.64 7.02
C VAL A 9 -25.16 2.83 5.62
N VAL A 10 -23.98 2.27 5.39
CA VAL A 10 -23.31 2.27 4.09
C VAL A 10 -23.41 0.87 3.49
N THR A 11 -23.95 0.81 2.27
CA THR A 11 -24.18 -0.43 1.54
C THR A 11 -23.31 -0.46 0.30
N PHE A 12 -22.52 -1.53 0.17
CA PHE A 12 -21.71 -1.82 -1.00
C PHE A 12 -22.35 -2.95 -1.80
N ARG A 13 -22.51 -2.74 -3.10
CA ARG A 13 -22.84 -3.81 -4.04
C ARG A 13 -21.59 -4.15 -4.83
N LEU A 14 -21.19 -5.41 -4.79
CA LEU A 14 -19.96 -5.89 -5.42
C LEU A 14 -20.27 -6.98 -6.44
N ARG A 15 -19.46 -7.08 -7.51
CA ARG A 15 -19.56 -8.19 -8.48
C ARG A 15 -19.08 -9.52 -7.92
N SER A 16 -18.17 -9.46 -6.94
CA SER A 16 -17.50 -10.61 -6.36
C SER A 16 -18.26 -11.26 -5.20
N ILE A 17 -19.34 -10.63 -4.72
CA ILE A 17 -20.11 -11.08 -3.55
C ILE A 17 -21.59 -11.06 -3.91
N ASP A 18 -22.27 -12.19 -3.67
CA ASP A 18 -23.72 -12.27 -3.86
C ASP A 18 -24.44 -11.52 -2.74
N GLY A 19 -25.11 -10.43 -3.12
CA GLY A 19 -25.90 -9.58 -2.22
C GLY A 19 -25.17 -8.32 -1.71
N PRO A 20 -25.91 -7.39 -1.09
CA PRO A 20 -25.33 -6.17 -0.56
C PRO A 20 -24.54 -6.43 0.73
N VAL A 21 -23.32 -5.88 0.81
CA VAL A 21 -22.55 -5.82 2.05
C VAL A 21 -22.92 -4.54 2.78
N VAL A 22 -23.37 -4.66 4.02
CA VAL A 22 -23.91 -3.55 4.81
C VAL A 22 -23.02 -3.29 6.00
N VAL A 23 -22.57 -2.05 6.16
CA VAL A 23 -21.73 -1.61 7.27
C VAL A 23 -22.37 -0.40 7.94
N GLU A 24 -22.38 -0.41 9.26
CA GLU A 24 -22.92 0.66 10.09
C GLU A 24 -21.79 1.47 10.73
N GLY A 25 -21.97 2.79 10.81
CA GLY A 25 -21.04 3.72 11.45
C GLY A 25 -21.75 4.98 11.96
N ALA A 26 -21.03 5.93 12.54
CA ALA A 26 -21.63 7.18 13.03
C ALA A 26 -22.03 8.11 11.87
N ALA A 27 -23.25 8.65 11.88
CA ALA A 27 -23.74 9.60 10.87
C ALA A 27 -22.85 10.85 10.72
N GLN A 28 -22.33 11.34 11.84
CA GLN A 28 -21.55 12.58 11.87
C GLN A 28 -20.10 12.38 11.44
N ALA A 29 -19.61 11.14 11.34
CA ALA A 29 -18.21 10.89 11.01
C ALA A 29 -17.85 11.47 9.62
N PRO A 30 -16.75 12.22 9.49
CA PRO A 30 -16.30 12.76 8.21
C PRO A 30 -15.74 11.68 7.27
N ASP A 31 -15.43 10.50 7.80
CA ASP A 31 -14.80 9.37 7.11
C ASP A 31 -15.67 8.10 7.12
N ALA A 32 -16.99 8.26 7.25
CA ALA A 32 -17.94 7.17 7.42
C ALA A 32 -17.89 6.14 6.28
N VAL A 33 -17.77 6.57 5.02
CA VAL A 33 -17.71 5.65 3.87
C VAL A 33 -16.36 4.97 3.78
N ARG A 34 -15.28 5.69 4.08
CA ARG A 34 -13.93 5.12 4.10
C ARG A 34 -13.83 4.01 5.16
N LYS A 35 -14.26 4.28 6.39
CA LYS A 35 -14.34 3.27 7.47
C LYS A 35 -15.20 2.07 7.09
N ALA A 36 -16.36 2.33 6.50
CA ALA A 36 -17.25 1.28 6.04
C ALA A 36 -16.58 0.39 4.98
N TRP A 37 -15.89 0.99 4.01
CA TRP A 37 -15.15 0.27 2.97
C TRP A 37 -14.01 -0.56 3.55
N TRP A 38 -13.25 -0.02 4.51
CA TRP A 38 -12.21 -0.75 5.22
C TRP A 38 -12.74 -2.01 5.91
N LYS A 39 -13.89 -1.92 6.57
CA LYS A 39 -14.53 -3.10 7.18
C LYS A 39 -14.89 -4.16 6.14
N VAL A 40 -15.39 -3.73 4.98
CA VAL A 40 -15.67 -4.64 3.85
C VAL A 40 -14.38 -5.31 3.35
N ILE A 41 -13.26 -4.60 3.26
CA ILE A 41 -11.94 -5.17 2.94
C ILE A 41 -11.52 -6.22 3.97
N LEU A 42 -11.66 -5.93 5.26
CA LEU A 42 -11.26 -6.85 6.31
C LEU A 42 -12.09 -8.13 6.33
N GLU A 43 -13.41 -8.02 6.16
CA GLU A 43 -14.34 -9.14 6.28
C GLU A 43 -14.42 -9.98 5.01
N HIS A 44 -14.28 -9.34 3.84
CA HIS A 44 -14.57 -10.00 2.56
C HIS A 44 -13.42 -9.92 1.54
N ARG A 45 -12.39 -9.11 1.80
CA ARG A 45 -11.25 -8.85 0.91
C ARG A 45 -11.63 -8.56 -0.56
N PRO A 46 -12.65 -7.75 -0.86
CA PRO A 46 -12.97 -7.46 -2.25
C PRO A 46 -12.07 -6.34 -2.78
N ARG A 47 -11.93 -6.26 -4.10
CA ARG A 47 -11.20 -5.15 -4.73
C ARG A 47 -12.13 -3.97 -4.94
N ALA A 48 -11.62 -2.75 -4.85
CA ALA A 48 -12.41 -1.55 -5.07
C ALA A 48 -13.09 -1.51 -6.46
N GLN A 49 -12.42 -2.05 -7.48
CA GLN A 49 -12.95 -2.19 -8.84
C GLN A 49 -14.14 -3.16 -8.98
N ASP A 50 -14.35 -4.03 -7.99
CA ASP A 50 -15.49 -4.94 -7.99
C ASP A 50 -16.76 -4.23 -7.47
N VAL A 51 -16.64 -3.05 -6.87
CA VAL A 51 -17.78 -2.24 -6.39
C VAL A 51 -18.52 -1.63 -7.57
N VAL A 52 -19.82 -1.91 -7.66
CA VAL A 52 -20.71 -1.40 -8.71
C VAL A 52 -21.67 -0.33 -8.20
N ALA A 53 -21.95 -0.32 -6.90
CA ALA A 53 -22.74 0.71 -6.27
C ALA A 53 -22.34 0.90 -4.81
N VAL A 54 -22.34 2.16 -4.36
CA VAL A 54 -22.24 2.54 -2.95
C VAL A 54 -23.46 3.39 -2.61
N HIS A 55 -24.17 2.99 -1.57
CA HIS A 55 -25.33 3.73 -1.08
C HIS A 55 -25.17 4.04 0.41
N SER A 56 -25.33 5.29 0.79
CA SER A 56 -25.16 5.76 2.17
C SER A 56 -26.44 6.42 2.68
N VAL A 57 -26.82 6.25 3.93
CA VAL A 57 -28.00 6.95 4.48
C VAL A 57 -27.77 8.47 4.47
N TRP A 58 -26.58 8.91 4.84
CA TRP A 58 -26.18 10.32 4.81
C TRP A 58 -25.23 10.61 3.65
N GLN A 59 -25.35 11.79 3.06
CA GLN A 59 -24.43 12.26 2.03
C GLN A 59 -22.98 12.19 2.54
N PRO A 60 -22.06 11.58 1.77
CA PRO A 60 -20.65 11.54 2.14
C PRO A 60 -20.07 12.94 2.34
N SER A 61 -19.07 13.06 3.22
CA SER A 61 -18.32 14.31 3.37
C SER A 61 -17.56 14.65 2.07
N PRO A 62 -17.05 15.89 1.90
CA PRO A 62 -16.19 16.21 0.75
C PRO A 62 -14.95 15.30 0.63
N GLU A 63 -14.40 14.86 1.77
CA GLU A 63 -13.25 13.96 1.81
C GLU A 63 -13.63 12.54 1.37
N ASP A 64 -14.75 12.02 1.86
CA ASP A 64 -15.26 10.72 1.44
C ASP A 64 -15.72 10.74 -0.02
N ALA A 65 -16.33 11.82 -0.49
CA ALA A 65 -16.69 11.98 -1.90
C ALA A 65 -15.44 11.93 -2.80
N SER A 66 -14.35 12.61 -2.39
CA SER A 66 -13.07 12.59 -3.10
C SER A 66 -12.42 11.20 -3.07
N PHE A 67 -12.47 10.51 -1.93
CA PHE A 67 -12.03 9.12 -1.80
C PHE A 67 -12.83 8.20 -2.74
N MET A 68 -14.16 8.26 -2.71
CA MET A 68 -15.03 7.44 -3.53
C MET A 68 -14.80 7.65 -5.03
N GLN A 69 -14.55 8.88 -5.47
CA GLN A 69 -14.23 9.17 -6.88
C GLN A 69 -12.91 8.54 -7.33
N ARG A 70 -11.90 8.50 -6.45
CA ARG A 70 -10.61 7.86 -6.75
C ARG A 70 -10.67 6.34 -6.66
N THR A 71 -11.40 5.82 -5.68
CA THR A 71 -11.39 4.40 -5.32
C THR A 71 -12.44 3.60 -6.11
N PHE A 72 -13.63 4.15 -6.35
CA PHE A 72 -14.76 3.46 -7.00
C PHE A 72 -15.10 4.09 -8.36
N VAL A 73 -14.11 4.15 -9.25
CA VAL A 73 -14.16 4.88 -10.55
C VAL A 73 -15.39 4.54 -11.41
N ASN A 74 -15.93 3.32 -11.29
CA ASN A 74 -17.07 2.84 -12.07
C ASN A 74 -18.35 2.57 -11.24
N ALA A 75 -18.38 2.97 -9.96
CA ALA A 75 -19.51 2.70 -9.10
C ALA A 75 -20.55 3.83 -9.15
N THR A 76 -21.82 3.45 -9.09
CA THR A 76 -22.91 4.42 -8.85
C THR A 76 -22.94 4.81 -7.38
N VAL A 77 -23.05 6.10 -7.08
CA VAL A 77 -23.08 6.62 -5.71
C VAL A 77 -24.43 7.27 -5.45
N GLY A 78 -25.05 6.94 -4.31
CA GLY A 78 -26.32 7.54 -3.90
C GLY A 78 -26.41 7.72 -2.39
N HIS A 79 -27.30 8.63 -1.98
CA HIS A 79 -27.61 8.87 -0.58
C HIS A 79 -29.09 9.20 -0.34
N ASP A 80 -29.57 8.97 0.89
CA ASP A 80 -30.96 9.25 1.28
C ASP A 80 -31.18 10.67 1.82
N HIS A 81 -30.21 11.19 2.59
CA HIS A 81 -30.31 12.49 3.24
C HIS A 81 -29.06 13.34 3.01
N ASP A 82 -29.24 14.63 2.72
CA ASP A 82 -28.14 15.57 2.58
C ASP A 82 -27.43 15.79 3.92
N ARG A 83 -26.10 15.92 3.88
CA ARG A 83 -25.29 16.14 5.07
C ARG A 83 -25.47 17.59 5.53
N PRO A 84 -25.88 17.82 6.79
CA PRO A 84 -26.05 19.17 7.32
C PRO A 84 -24.70 19.84 7.65
N GLU A 85 -24.74 21.14 7.91
CA GLU A 85 -23.62 21.86 8.55
C GLU A 85 -23.37 21.33 9.96
N ALA A 86 -22.15 21.52 10.47
CA ALA A 86 -21.64 20.86 11.68
C ALA A 86 -22.49 21.11 12.95
N ASP A 87 -23.17 22.24 13.03
CA ASP A 87 -24.03 22.66 14.14
C ASP A 87 -25.51 22.31 13.95
N ARG A 88 -25.89 21.65 12.85
CA ARG A 88 -27.30 21.39 12.47
C ARG A 88 -27.68 19.91 12.41
N TRP A 89 -26.88 19.04 13.02
CA TRP A 89 -27.14 17.60 13.03
C TRP A 89 -28.41 17.20 13.79
N ASP A 90 -28.72 17.86 14.90
CA ASP A 90 -29.92 17.54 15.69
C ASP A 90 -31.20 17.76 14.85
N GLU A 91 -31.30 18.89 14.16
CA GLU A 91 -32.41 19.20 13.24
C GLU A 91 -32.46 18.23 12.05
N ALA A 92 -31.31 17.77 11.57
CA ALA A 92 -31.25 16.80 10.47
C ALA A 92 -31.74 15.42 10.92
N PHE A 93 -31.34 14.96 12.12
CA PHE A 93 -31.81 13.70 12.68
C PHE A 93 -33.31 13.70 12.94
N GLU A 94 -33.89 14.80 13.40
CA GLU A 94 -35.33 14.93 13.56
C GLU A 94 -36.07 14.84 12.22
N ARG A 95 -35.57 15.51 11.18
CA ARG A 95 -36.13 15.44 9.82
C ARG A 95 -36.05 14.04 9.22
N ALA A 96 -34.92 13.34 9.42
CA ALA A 96 -34.74 11.96 8.97
C ALA A 96 -35.70 10.98 9.68
N ARG A 97 -36.02 11.19 10.96
CA ARG A 97 -37.06 10.39 11.65
C ARG A 97 -38.46 10.62 11.08
N ALA A 98 -38.75 11.83 10.63
CA ALA A 98 -40.04 12.19 10.06
C ALA A 98 -40.23 11.69 8.61
N THR A 99 -39.13 11.39 7.91
CA THR A 99 -39.13 10.88 6.53
C THR A 99 -38.28 9.61 6.47
N PRO A 100 -38.88 8.41 6.68
CA PRO A 100 -38.12 7.17 6.64
C PRO A 100 -37.42 7.00 5.29
N ALA A 101 -36.17 6.51 5.32
CA ALA A 101 -35.38 6.20 4.13
C ALA A 101 -36.21 5.41 3.10
N GLY A 102 -36.11 5.81 1.82
CA GLY A 102 -36.80 5.14 0.72
C GLY A 102 -36.40 3.66 0.62
N ARG A 103 -37.33 2.81 0.18
CA ARG A 103 -37.10 1.35 0.00
C ARG A 103 -35.80 1.04 -0.76
N PRO A 104 -35.16 -0.12 -0.47
CA PRO A 104 -33.84 -0.46 -1.00
C PRO A 104 -33.80 -0.46 -2.53
N ALA A 105 -32.61 -0.20 -3.07
CA ALA A 105 -32.25 -0.11 -4.49
C ALA A 105 -32.35 -1.43 -5.28
N ASP A 106 -33.23 -2.34 -4.88
CA ASP A 106 -33.45 -3.65 -5.51
C ASP A 106 -34.55 -3.62 -6.60
N ASP A 107 -35.24 -2.48 -6.76
CA ASP A 107 -36.38 -2.34 -7.68
C ASP A 107 -36.29 -1.08 -8.57
N ARG A 108 -35.10 -0.48 -8.69
CA ARG A 108 -34.88 0.62 -9.66
C ARG A 108 -34.37 0.00 -10.96
N PRO A 109 -35.05 0.18 -12.11
CA PRO A 109 -34.53 -0.28 -13.39
C PRO A 109 -33.19 0.43 -13.65
N ASP A 110 -32.26 -0.30 -14.28
CA ASP A 110 -30.95 0.21 -14.66
C ASP A 110 -31.07 1.64 -15.23
N PRO A 111 -30.29 2.61 -14.75
CA PRO A 111 -30.32 3.94 -15.32
C PRO A 111 -29.83 3.84 -16.77
N VAL A 112 -30.75 4.08 -17.70
CA VAL A 112 -30.43 4.41 -19.08
C VAL A 112 -29.44 5.58 -19.03
N PRO A 113 -28.31 5.56 -19.77
CA PRO A 113 -27.33 6.64 -19.70
C PRO A 113 -27.95 7.92 -20.28
N SER A 114 -28.52 8.76 -19.42
CA SER A 114 -28.91 10.12 -19.76
C SER A 114 -27.73 11.04 -19.52
N ALA A 115 -26.94 11.24 -20.57
CA ALA A 115 -26.09 12.42 -20.65
C ALA A 115 -26.99 13.65 -20.65
N THR A 116 -27.01 14.38 -19.54
CA THR A 116 -27.40 15.79 -19.55
C THR A 116 -26.17 16.61 -19.20
N PRO A 117 -25.64 17.42 -20.14
CA PRO A 117 -24.59 18.36 -19.83
C PRO A 117 -25.13 19.48 -18.96
N PHE A 118 -24.24 20.05 -18.15
CA PHE A 118 -24.48 21.28 -17.41
C PHE A 118 -24.69 22.43 -18.42
N ASP A 119 -25.92 22.96 -18.49
CA ASP A 119 -26.26 24.12 -19.31
C ASP A 119 -25.67 25.40 -18.69
N GLY A 120 -24.71 25.99 -19.40
CA GLY A 120 -24.27 27.37 -19.21
C GLY A 120 -24.52 28.15 -20.50
N ASP A 121 -25.75 28.60 -20.72
CA ASP A 121 -26.08 29.49 -21.83
C ASP A 121 -25.72 30.94 -21.48
N SER A 122 -24.79 31.50 -22.26
CA SER A 122 -24.83 32.91 -22.62
C SER A 122 -24.27 33.11 -24.04
N GLY A 123 -25.16 33.05 -25.04
CA GLY A 123 -25.20 34.09 -26.08
C GLY A 123 -24.56 33.80 -27.45
N SER A 124 -25.33 33.14 -28.32
CA SER A 124 -25.71 33.58 -29.69
C SER A 124 -24.63 33.72 -30.82
N PRO A 125 -25.01 33.77 -32.12
CA PRO A 125 -24.94 32.59 -32.99
C PRO A 125 -24.24 32.84 -34.35
N PHE A 126 -23.54 31.86 -34.93
CA PHE A 126 -23.35 31.82 -36.40
C PHE A 126 -23.14 30.41 -36.98
N SER A 127 -24.18 29.95 -37.70
CA SER A 127 -24.22 29.16 -38.95
C SER A 127 -23.29 27.96 -39.22
N ARG A 128 -23.94 26.78 -39.25
CA ARG A 128 -23.97 25.74 -40.32
C ARG A 128 -22.71 25.50 -41.15
N ARG A 129 -22.24 24.24 -41.19
CA ARG A 129 -22.39 23.33 -42.36
C ARG A 129 -21.87 21.90 -42.10
N THR A 130 -22.68 20.97 -42.59
CA THR A 130 -22.54 19.51 -42.79
C THR A 130 -21.38 19.08 -43.70
N ARG A 131 -20.80 17.88 -43.47
CA ARG A 131 -20.63 16.74 -44.43
C ARG A 131 -19.76 15.62 -43.80
N THR A 132 -20.30 14.42 -43.58
CA THR A 132 -20.14 13.17 -44.38
C THR A 132 -18.73 12.56 -44.42
N ALA A 133 -18.58 11.37 -43.81
CA ALA A 133 -17.61 10.34 -44.22
C ALA A 133 -18.05 9.71 -45.57
N PRO A 134 -17.22 8.95 -46.32
CA PRO A 134 -16.98 7.54 -45.94
C PRO A 134 -15.63 6.89 -46.37
N ALA A 135 -15.33 5.77 -45.69
CA ALA A 135 -14.83 4.44 -46.14
C ALA A 135 -13.83 4.22 -47.31
N GLY A 136 -12.99 3.19 -47.08
CA GLY A 136 -12.30 2.35 -48.09
C GLY A 136 -10.77 2.58 -48.11
N GLY A 137 -9.88 1.58 -48.16
CA GLY A 137 -9.94 0.13 -48.29
C GLY A 137 -8.49 -0.39 -48.33
N THR A 138 -8.27 -1.63 -47.90
CA THR A 138 -7.07 -2.47 -48.15
C THR A 138 -7.05 -2.97 -49.60
N PRO A 139 -6.12 -3.85 -50.09
CA PRO A 139 -4.83 -4.35 -49.55
C PRO A 139 -3.67 -4.29 -50.60
N PHE A 140 -2.45 -4.66 -50.23
CA PHE A 140 -1.52 -5.32 -51.16
C PHE A 140 -0.57 -6.28 -50.44
N ASP A 141 -0.20 -7.31 -51.19
CA ASP A 141 0.25 -8.63 -50.77
C ASP A 141 1.71 -8.89 -51.19
N ASP A 142 2.24 -9.99 -50.66
CA ASP A 142 3.14 -10.95 -51.29
C ASP A 142 4.69 -10.88 -51.18
N ARG A 143 5.20 -11.99 -50.60
CA ARG A 143 6.38 -12.83 -51.00
C ARG A 143 7.80 -12.30 -50.77
N SER A 144 8.81 -13.10 -50.44
CA SER A 144 9.03 -14.55 -50.28
C SER A 144 10.43 -14.72 -49.63
N ALA A 145 10.64 -15.69 -48.73
CA ALA A 145 11.43 -16.92 -48.92
C ALA A 145 12.96 -16.69 -49.13
N ASP A 146 13.93 -17.46 -48.65
CA ASP A 146 14.03 -18.78 -48.01
C ASP A 146 15.51 -18.99 -47.59
N GLU A 147 15.81 -20.14 -46.97
CA GLU A 147 17.12 -20.84 -46.85
C GLU A 147 18.18 -20.34 -45.84
N ARG A 148 19.04 -21.17 -45.24
CA ARG A 148 19.06 -22.55 -44.68
C ARG A 148 20.51 -22.77 -44.20
N SER A 149 20.70 -23.58 -43.14
CA SER A 149 21.95 -24.30 -42.77
C SER A 149 23.12 -23.42 -42.27
N GLY A 150 23.86 -23.69 -41.20
CA GLY A 150 24.17 -24.91 -40.45
C GLY A 150 25.70 -24.95 -40.22
N GLY A 151 26.17 -25.18 -38.99
CA GLY A 151 27.57 -25.63 -38.75
C GLY A 151 28.39 -24.99 -37.63
N ARG A 152 28.35 -25.62 -36.44
CA ARG A 152 29.46 -26.05 -35.56
C ARG A 152 30.59 -25.07 -35.11
N SER A 153 30.61 -24.86 -33.79
CA SER A 153 31.61 -25.30 -32.78
C SER A 153 33.05 -24.73 -32.79
N ALA A 154 33.44 -24.15 -31.63
CA ALA A 154 34.74 -24.39 -31.00
C ALA A 154 34.71 -24.02 -29.50
N ALA A 155 34.97 -25.00 -28.63
CA ALA A 155 35.49 -24.82 -27.28
C ALA A 155 36.39 -26.03 -26.96
N PRO A 156 37.57 -25.81 -26.35
CA PRO A 156 38.30 -26.84 -25.60
C PRO A 156 38.24 -26.53 -24.08
N VAL A 157 38.63 -27.34 -23.08
CA VAL A 157 38.97 -28.74 -22.82
C VAL A 157 39.26 -28.78 -21.30
N GLY A 158 38.92 -29.87 -20.61
CA GLY A 158 39.51 -30.30 -19.32
C GLY A 158 38.50 -30.49 -18.18
N GLY A 159 38.31 -31.65 -17.54
CA GLY A 159 38.85 -33.00 -17.68
C GLY A 159 38.55 -33.82 -16.40
N VAL A 160 38.18 -35.11 -16.57
CA VAL A 160 38.71 -36.30 -15.82
C VAL A 160 38.38 -36.37 -14.30
N LEU A 161 37.73 -37.35 -13.63
CA LEU A 161 37.23 -38.76 -13.77
C LEU A 161 36.13 -38.94 -12.68
N GLY A 162 35.11 -39.81 -12.72
CA GLY A 162 34.96 -41.10 -13.39
C GLY A 162 35.18 -42.26 -12.40
N GLY A 163 34.20 -42.57 -11.53
CA GLY A 163 34.27 -43.67 -10.56
C GLY A 163 32.91 -44.14 -10.00
N THR A 164 32.34 -45.13 -10.70
CA THR A 164 31.42 -46.20 -10.24
C THR A 164 30.08 -45.86 -9.56
N ASP A 165 29.00 -46.07 -10.34
CA ASP A 165 27.62 -46.25 -9.90
C ASP A 165 27.48 -47.47 -8.97
N ALA A 166 26.97 -47.21 -7.76
CA ALA A 166 26.19 -48.16 -6.97
C ALA A 166 24.74 -47.65 -6.93
N PRO A 167 23.72 -48.50 -7.03
CA PRO A 167 22.34 -48.05 -7.10
C PRO A 167 21.94 -47.44 -5.75
N SER A 168 21.81 -46.11 -5.72
CA SER A 168 21.17 -45.40 -4.61
C SER A 168 19.80 -46.00 -4.38
N THR A 169 19.63 -46.58 -3.20
CA THR A 169 18.38 -47.09 -2.66
C THR A 169 17.33 -45.98 -2.74
N PRO A 170 16.09 -46.24 -3.21
CA PRO A 170 15.08 -45.20 -3.25
C PRO A 170 14.75 -44.77 -1.83
N SER A 171 15.13 -43.54 -1.47
CA SER A 171 14.73 -42.92 -0.22
C SER A 171 13.20 -42.91 -0.13
N LEU A 172 12.69 -43.42 0.98
CA LEU A 172 11.28 -43.52 1.33
C LEU A 172 10.57 -42.16 1.19
N GLY A 173 9.69 -42.05 0.20
CA GLY A 173 8.29 -41.62 0.37
C GLY A 173 7.94 -40.41 1.25
N GLY A 174 8.75 -39.35 1.28
CA GLY A 174 8.30 -38.05 1.81
C GLY A 174 7.37 -37.38 0.80
N ARG A 175 6.12 -37.10 1.17
CA ARG A 175 5.28 -36.19 0.37
C ARG A 175 6.02 -34.85 0.23
N PRO A 176 6.00 -34.19 -0.94
CA PRO A 176 6.59 -32.86 -1.09
C PRO A 176 5.97 -31.92 -0.04
N ARG A 177 6.81 -31.21 0.71
CA ARG A 177 6.34 -30.20 1.68
C ARG A 177 5.54 -29.16 0.91
N ARG A 178 4.33 -28.88 1.37
CA ARG A 178 3.45 -27.87 0.79
C ARG A 178 3.82 -26.51 1.39
N THR A 179 3.77 -25.48 0.56
CA THR A 179 3.93 -24.09 1.00
C THR A 179 2.68 -23.65 1.75
N ASP A 180 2.85 -22.83 2.77
CA ASP A 180 1.73 -22.26 3.52
C ASP A 180 0.94 -21.27 2.64
N PRO A 181 -0.41 -21.27 2.71
CA PRO A 181 -1.23 -20.39 1.87
C PRO A 181 -1.16 -18.92 2.28
N ASP A 182 -0.88 -18.61 3.54
CA ASP A 182 -0.73 -17.23 4.02
C ASP A 182 0.71 -16.74 3.83
N TRP A 183 1.69 -17.64 4.01
CA TRP A 183 3.12 -17.36 3.83
C TRP A 183 3.76 -18.31 2.81
N PRO A 184 3.62 -18.05 1.49
CA PRO A 184 4.09 -18.95 0.43
C PRO A 184 5.61 -19.22 0.44
N PHE A 185 6.38 -18.38 1.12
CA PHE A 185 7.83 -18.53 1.32
C PHE A 185 8.20 -19.49 2.47
N LEU A 186 7.22 -20.00 3.23
CA LEU A 186 7.40 -21.00 4.29
C LEU A 186 6.65 -22.29 3.95
N TYR A 187 7.10 -23.42 4.51
CA TYR A 187 6.32 -24.66 4.51
C TYR A 187 5.21 -24.63 5.56
N GLU A 188 4.11 -25.37 5.33
CA GLU A 188 2.93 -25.42 6.23
C GLU A 188 3.32 -25.73 7.69
N ASP A 189 4.30 -26.62 7.92
CA ASP A 189 4.75 -27.02 9.26
C ASP A 189 5.63 -25.96 9.93
N GLN A 190 6.47 -25.27 9.17
CA GLN A 190 7.24 -24.12 9.64
C GLN A 190 6.32 -22.97 10.06
N ALA A 191 5.36 -22.63 9.20
CA ALA A 191 4.39 -21.59 9.46
C ALA A 191 3.51 -21.94 10.69
N ALA A 192 3.07 -23.19 10.81
CA ALA A 192 2.33 -23.66 11.99
C ALA A 192 3.15 -23.52 13.28
N TRP A 193 4.45 -23.87 13.24
CA TRP A 193 5.34 -23.72 14.39
C TRP A 193 5.47 -22.25 14.84
N ILE A 194 5.67 -21.32 13.90
CA ILE A 194 5.79 -19.88 14.21
C ILE A 194 4.51 -19.37 14.89
N ARG A 195 3.33 -19.69 14.32
CA ARG A 195 2.04 -19.26 14.88
C ARG A 195 1.82 -19.79 16.29
N GLN A 196 2.13 -21.07 16.52
CA GLN A 196 2.01 -21.70 17.85
C GLN A 196 3.00 -21.12 18.86
N ARG A 197 4.26 -20.94 18.48
CA ARG A 197 5.30 -20.42 19.38
C ARG A 197 5.02 -18.97 19.78
N MET A 198 4.53 -18.15 18.86
CA MET A 198 4.15 -16.76 19.14
C MET A 198 2.96 -16.69 20.12
N ALA A 199 1.92 -17.50 19.89
CA ALA A 199 0.79 -17.58 20.80
C ALA A 199 1.20 -18.05 22.21
N ALA A 200 2.10 -19.04 22.29
CA ALA A 200 2.66 -19.51 23.57
C ALA A 200 3.49 -18.41 24.28
N ALA A 201 4.36 -17.71 23.55
CA ALA A 201 5.18 -16.62 24.10
C ALA A 201 4.33 -15.48 24.67
N LEU A 202 3.23 -15.11 23.98
CA LEU A 202 2.28 -14.11 24.47
C LEU A 202 1.51 -14.61 25.69
N ALA A 203 1.07 -15.87 25.69
CA ALA A 203 0.37 -16.47 26.82
C ALA A 203 1.23 -16.55 28.10
N GLU A 204 2.52 -16.88 27.96
CA GLU A 204 3.52 -16.82 29.04
C GLU A 204 3.65 -15.41 29.64
N ARG A 205 3.33 -14.38 28.86
CA ARG A 205 3.31 -12.96 29.26
C ARG A 205 1.92 -12.47 29.67
N GLY A 206 0.95 -13.37 29.83
CA GLY A 206 -0.42 -13.05 30.27
C GLY A 206 -1.36 -12.56 29.16
N VAL A 207 -0.90 -12.48 27.91
CA VAL A 207 -1.71 -12.05 26.77
C VAL A 207 -2.36 -13.28 26.13
N ARG A 208 -3.69 -13.40 26.24
CA ARG A 208 -4.44 -14.50 25.61
C ARG A 208 -4.78 -14.12 24.17
N THR A 209 -4.50 -15.01 23.22
CA THR A 209 -4.78 -14.76 21.81
C THR A 209 -5.57 -15.89 21.15
N THR A 210 -6.27 -15.56 20.06
CA THR A 210 -6.90 -16.53 19.15
C THR A 210 -6.31 -16.34 17.75
N GLN A 211 -5.80 -17.43 17.15
CA GLN A 211 -5.24 -17.38 15.80
C GLN A 211 -6.32 -17.34 14.72
N ARG A 212 -6.16 -16.46 13.73
CA ARG A 212 -6.95 -16.45 12.49
C ARG A 212 -6.03 -16.21 11.28
N GLY A 213 -5.75 -17.25 10.50
CA GLY A 213 -4.83 -17.15 9.35
C GLY A 213 -3.44 -16.61 9.77
N PRO A 214 -2.94 -15.51 9.16
CA PRO A 214 -1.64 -14.91 9.50
C PRO A 214 -1.68 -13.92 10.68
N VAL A 215 -2.81 -13.79 11.40
CA VAL A 215 -2.94 -12.85 12.52
C VAL A 215 -3.29 -13.54 13.84
N LEU A 216 -2.92 -12.92 14.96
CA LEU A 216 -3.40 -13.26 16.30
C LEU A 216 -4.34 -12.15 16.79
N LEU A 217 -5.55 -12.53 17.23
CA LEU A 217 -6.49 -11.62 17.88
C LEU A 217 -6.24 -11.65 19.38
N VAL A 218 -6.07 -10.50 20.04
CA VAL A 218 -5.94 -10.44 21.49
C VAL A 218 -7.33 -10.58 22.13
N ASN A 219 -7.53 -11.64 22.90
CA ASN A 219 -8.83 -12.00 23.45
C ASN A 219 -9.33 -10.95 24.44
N GLY A 220 -10.58 -10.52 24.25
CA GLY A 220 -11.21 -9.49 25.10
C GLY A 220 -10.91 -8.07 24.65
N THR A 221 -10.24 -7.90 23.52
CA THR A 221 -9.96 -6.62 22.85
C THR A 221 -10.27 -6.73 21.36
N GLU A 222 -10.25 -5.61 20.64
CA GLU A 222 -10.31 -5.60 19.17
C GLU A 222 -8.91 -5.64 18.52
N THR A 223 -7.85 -5.71 19.32
CA THR A 223 -6.46 -5.65 18.84
C THR A 223 -6.09 -6.87 17.98
N VAL A 224 -5.57 -6.58 16.78
CA VAL A 224 -5.08 -7.56 15.81
C VAL A 224 -3.56 -7.46 15.74
N LEU A 225 -2.88 -8.59 15.91
CA LEU A 225 -1.42 -8.70 15.82
C LEU A 225 -1.04 -9.42 14.52
N PRO A 226 -0.61 -8.69 13.47
CA PRO A 226 -0.13 -9.30 12.25
C PRO A 226 1.21 -10.00 12.47
N MET A 227 1.39 -11.18 11.88
CA MET A 227 2.61 -11.98 12.04
C MET A 227 3.50 -12.01 10.78
N ASP A 228 3.16 -11.28 9.71
CA ASP A 228 3.91 -11.32 8.45
C ASP A 228 5.38 -10.89 8.61
N ASN A 229 5.62 -9.87 9.44
CA ASN A 229 6.98 -9.44 9.75
C ASN A 229 7.75 -10.51 10.54
N LEU A 230 7.09 -11.18 11.49
CA LEU A 230 7.70 -12.30 12.24
C LEU A 230 8.02 -13.48 11.32
N ALA A 231 7.10 -13.84 10.43
CA ALA A 231 7.29 -14.92 9.47
C ALA A 231 8.49 -14.66 8.54
N ARG A 232 8.61 -13.42 8.01
CA ARG A 232 9.78 -13.03 7.20
C ARG A 232 11.08 -13.05 8.00
N MET A 233 11.08 -12.55 9.24
CA MET A 233 12.26 -12.59 10.11
C MET A 233 12.75 -14.02 10.37
N CYS A 234 11.83 -14.96 10.63
CA CYS A 234 12.17 -16.37 10.76
C CYS A 234 12.71 -16.92 9.44
N ASN A 235 12.06 -16.66 8.30
CA ASN A 235 12.51 -17.17 7.00
C ASN A 235 13.94 -16.73 6.61
N GLN A 236 14.38 -15.56 7.08
CA GLN A 236 15.74 -15.06 6.84
C GLN A 236 16.80 -15.59 7.81
N ALA A 237 16.41 -16.31 8.85
CA ALA A 237 17.31 -16.83 9.88
C ALA A 237 17.36 -18.37 9.86
N PRO A 238 18.47 -18.99 10.31
CA PRO A 238 18.50 -20.43 10.54
C PRO A 238 17.39 -20.86 11.53
N GLU A 239 16.76 -22.01 11.32
CA GLU A 239 15.68 -22.52 12.19
C GLU A 239 16.08 -22.59 13.68
N SER A 240 17.37 -22.78 13.97
CA SER A 240 17.92 -22.76 15.33
C SER A 240 17.78 -21.41 16.05
N GLU A 241 17.61 -20.30 15.33
CA GLU A 241 17.44 -18.97 15.90
C GLU A 241 15.98 -18.55 16.07
N TRP A 242 15.04 -19.30 15.50
CA TRP A 242 13.64 -18.89 15.44
C TRP A 242 13.02 -18.69 16.81
N GLU A 243 13.38 -19.52 17.78
CA GLU A 243 12.85 -19.41 19.15
C GLU A 243 13.17 -18.04 19.77
N ARG A 244 14.43 -17.62 19.66
CA ARG A 244 14.89 -16.29 20.11
C ARG A 244 14.17 -15.17 19.36
N ILE A 245 13.98 -15.31 18.06
CA ILE A 245 13.29 -14.31 17.23
C ILE A 245 11.83 -14.14 17.69
N VAL A 246 11.11 -15.24 17.87
CA VAL A 246 9.71 -15.24 18.30
C VAL A 246 9.57 -14.67 19.73
N ASP A 247 10.45 -15.06 20.66
CA ASP A 247 10.42 -14.55 22.03
C ASP A 247 10.67 -13.05 22.11
N ASN A 248 11.62 -12.54 21.34
CA ASN A 248 11.89 -11.11 21.25
C ASN A 248 10.70 -10.37 20.64
N HIS A 249 10.09 -10.92 19.59
CA HIS A 249 8.91 -10.32 18.96
C HIS A 249 7.72 -10.27 19.93
N ALA A 250 7.44 -11.37 20.65
CA ALA A 250 6.39 -11.43 21.65
C ALA A 250 6.61 -10.46 22.82
N ALA A 251 7.85 -10.26 23.26
CA ALA A 251 8.16 -9.27 24.29
C ALA A 251 7.83 -7.84 23.83
N MET A 252 8.20 -7.47 22.59
CA MET A 252 7.85 -6.18 22.02
C MET A 252 6.33 -5.99 21.92
N THR A 253 5.61 -7.01 21.42
CA THR A 253 4.16 -6.96 21.21
C THR A 253 3.35 -6.93 22.52
N ALA A 254 3.74 -7.70 23.53
CA ALA A 254 3.02 -7.75 24.81
C ALA A 254 2.98 -6.39 25.52
N THR A 255 3.97 -5.52 25.26
CA THR A 255 4.03 -4.18 25.84
C THR A 255 3.06 -3.19 25.19
N VAL A 256 2.51 -3.52 24.01
CA VAL A 256 1.51 -2.70 23.29
C VAL A 256 0.09 -2.94 23.85
N GLY A 257 -0.18 -4.14 24.39
CA GLY A 257 -1.51 -4.53 24.89
C GLY A 257 -1.81 -4.16 26.35
N ASP A 258 -0.85 -3.58 27.09
CA ASP A 258 -1.06 -3.11 28.45
C ASP A 258 -1.22 -1.58 28.46
N GLU A 259 -2.41 -1.09 28.09
CA GLU A 259 -2.77 0.33 28.18
C GLU A 259 -2.67 0.90 29.61
N THR A 260 -2.59 0.03 30.62
CA THR A 260 -2.53 0.37 32.04
C THR A 260 -1.11 0.34 32.62
N ALA A 261 -0.12 -0.20 31.89
CA ALA A 261 1.27 -0.14 32.31
C ALA A 261 1.75 1.31 32.34
N PRO A 262 2.53 1.72 33.36
CA PRO A 262 3.25 2.97 33.31
C PRO A 262 4.07 3.02 32.03
N ARG A 263 3.77 3.98 31.15
CA ARG A 263 4.59 4.22 29.96
C ARG A 263 6.04 4.38 30.44
N PRO A 264 7.01 3.62 29.90
CA PRO A 264 8.42 3.80 30.26
C PRO A 264 8.79 5.26 30.06
N ASP A 265 9.79 5.76 30.79
CA ASP A 265 10.21 7.15 30.73
C ASP A 265 10.39 7.64 29.28
N GLU A 266 9.37 8.32 28.76
CA GLU A 266 9.30 8.77 27.37
C GLU A 266 10.26 9.94 27.11
N SER A 267 10.84 10.52 28.17
CA SER A 267 11.83 11.60 28.07
C SER A 267 13.13 11.15 27.38
N ALA A 268 13.37 9.85 27.29
CA ALA A 268 14.49 9.26 26.55
C ALA A 268 14.22 9.09 25.05
N GLY A 269 12.96 9.21 24.61
CA GLY A 269 12.57 8.96 23.22
C GLY A 269 12.98 10.10 22.29
N ARG A 270 13.57 9.75 21.15
CA ARG A 270 13.93 10.73 20.11
C ARG A 270 12.83 10.77 19.05
N PRO A 271 12.12 11.90 18.84
CA PRO A 271 11.12 11.98 17.77
C PRO A 271 11.81 11.99 16.41
N VAL A 272 11.32 11.20 15.45
CA VAL A 272 11.85 11.07 14.09
C VAL A 272 10.68 11.04 13.10
N LEU A 273 10.81 11.74 11.97
CA LEU A 273 9.81 11.62 10.90
C LEU A 273 9.82 10.20 10.34
N ARG A 274 8.62 9.65 10.15
CA ARG A 274 8.41 8.27 9.76
C ARG A 274 7.55 8.20 8.51
N LEU A 275 8.07 7.53 7.49
CA LEU A 275 7.29 7.08 6.35
C LEU A 275 6.73 5.70 6.64
N MET A 276 5.44 5.50 6.39
CA MET A 276 4.75 4.22 6.51
C MET A 276 3.88 3.97 5.30
N SER A 277 3.54 2.71 5.08
CA SER A 277 2.43 2.36 4.20
C SER A 277 1.13 2.68 4.91
N ASP A 278 0.13 3.15 4.17
CA ASP A 278 -1.24 3.29 4.69
C ASP A 278 -1.98 1.94 4.73
N ASP A 279 -1.44 0.90 4.07
CA ASP A 279 -1.97 -0.46 4.12
C ASP A 279 -1.81 -1.02 5.54
N GLY A 280 -2.94 -1.11 6.23
CA GLY A 280 -3.03 -1.79 7.52
C GLY A 280 -2.66 -0.94 8.73
N LEU A 281 -2.76 0.39 8.67
CA LEU A 281 -2.81 1.21 9.89
C LEU A 281 -4.15 1.00 10.61
N PRO A 282 -4.18 0.40 11.82
CA PRO A 282 -5.40 0.31 12.62
C PRO A 282 -6.00 1.70 12.90
N GLU A 283 -7.32 1.80 13.13
CA GLU A 283 -7.99 3.09 13.43
C GLU A 283 -7.38 3.84 14.63
N GLU A 284 -6.79 3.12 15.59
CA GLU A 284 -6.02 3.65 16.73
C GLU A 284 -4.71 4.36 16.33
N PHE A 285 -4.23 4.14 15.10
CA PHE A 285 -3.14 4.86 14.44
C PHE A 285 -3.65 5.75 13.29
N ALA A 286 -4.96 6.03 13.21
CA ALA A 286 -5.48 7.14 12.42
C ALA A 286 -5.10 8.45 13.12
N VAL A 287 -3.82 8.73 13.02
CA VAL A 287 -3.18 9.89 13.61
C VAL A 287 -3.60 11.09 12.77
N GLY A 288 -4.42 12.00 13.30
CA GLY A 288 -4.86 13.22 12.63
C GLY A 288 -3.71 14.13 12.22
N HIS A 289 -2.53 14.00 12.84
CA HIS A 289 -1.30 14.65 12.36
C HIS A 289 -0.53 13.89 11.28
N ALA A 290 -0.91 12.65 10.95
CA ALA A 290 -0.31 11.93 9.83
C ALA A 290 -0.78 12.55 8.51
N ARG A 291 0.16 12.69 7.58
CA ARG A 291 -0.06 13.38 6.31
C ARG A 291 0.17 12.42 5.14
N PRO A 292 -0.77 12.30 4.18
CA PRO A 292 -0.51 11.59 2.94
C PRO A 292 0.65 12.24 2.17
N VAL A 293 1.59 11.42 1.73
CA VAL A 293 2.76 11.83 0.93
C VAL A 293 2.58 11.42 -0.54
N GLY A 294 1.81 10.36 -0.75
CA GLY A 294 1.44 9.79 -2.02
C GLY A 294 0.43 8.67 -1.82
N ASP A 295 -0.12 8.11 -2.90
CA ASP A 295 -1.00 6.95 -2.81
C ASP A 295 -0.25 5.78 -2.14
N GLY A 296 -0.81 5.21 -1.09
CA GLY A 296 -0.19 4.09 -0.38
C GLY A 296 0.76 4.47 0.75
N LEU A 297 1.02 5.78 0.98
CA LEU A 297 2.10 6.25 1.85
C LEU A 297 1.72 7.46 2.74
N VAL A 298 2.07 7.37 4.02
CA VAL A 298 1.85 8.44 5.01
C VAL A 298 3.13 8.83 5.74
N GLU A 299 3.26 10.13 6.01
CA GLU A 299 4.21 10.73 6.92
C GLU A 299 3.57 10.81 8.31
N THR A 300 4.30 10.39 9.34
CA THR A 300 3.91 10.56 10.74
C THR A 300 5.15 10.83 11.61
N ILE A 301 4.96 10.96 12.92
CA ILE A 301 6.03 11.07 13.89
C ILE A 301 6.15 9.76 14.66
N ALA A 302 7.36 9.23 14.71
CA ALA A 302 7.69 8.10 15.56
C ALA A 302 8.61 8.57 16.69
N LEU A 303 8.49 7.94 17.85
CA LEU A 303 9.42 8.03 18.95
C LEU A 303 10.37 6.82 18.88
N ASP A 304 11.64 7.10 18.60
CA ASP A 304 12.72 6.12 18.62
C ASP A 304 13.17 5.92 20.08
N LEU A 305 12.88 4.75 20.63
CA LEU A 305 13.21 4.36 22.00
C LEU A 305 14.36 3.32 21.94
N PRO A 306 15.13 3.13 23.04
CA PRO A 306 16.30 2.25 23.04
C PRO A 306 16.05 0.82 22.57
N ASP A 307 14.83 0.29 22.74
CA ASP A 307 14.46 -1.09 22.45
C ASP A 307 13.32 -1.23 21.43
N ARG A 308 12.69 -0.13 20.99
CA ARG A 308 11.51 -0.17 20.10
C ARG A 308 11.23 1.17 19.42
N VAL A 309 10.36 1.15 18.42
CA VAL A 309 9.82 2.36 17.77
C VAL A 309 8.33 2.44 18.06
N ARG A 310 7.87 3.59 18.54
CA ARG A 310 6.45 3.86 18.82
C ARG A 310 5.94 4.97 17.90
N ILE A 311 4.81 4.76 17.24
CA ILE A 311 4.16 5.86 16.49
C ILE A 311 3.45 6.77 17.51
N LEU A 312 3.64 8.08 17.37
CA LEU A 312 2.91 9.05 18.18
C LEU A 312 1.48 9.17 17.63
N ASN A 313 0.49 9.08 18.50
CA ASN A 313 -0.91 9.33 18.17
C ASN A 313 -1.31 10.78 18.48
N ASP A 314 -2.59 11.11 18.29
CA ASP A 314 -3.07 12.46 18.53
C ASP A 314 -3.05 12.88 20.00
N ASP A 315 -3.26 11.94 20.92
CA ASP A 315 -3.18 12.20 22.35
C ASP A 315 -1.75 12.50 22.79
N ASP A 316 -0.75 11.84 22.18
CA ASP A 316 0.67 12.10 22.47
C ASP A 316 1.11 13.51 22.06
N VAL A 317 0.52 14.05 21.00
CA VAL A 317 0.81 15.40 20.52
C VAL A 317 -0.17 16.44 21.05
N ALA A 318 -1.22 16.02 21.76
CA ALA A 318 -2.22 16.91 22.35
C ALA A 318 -1.56 17.81 23.40
N GLY A 319 -1.44 19.10 23.08
CA GLY A 319 -0.82 20.10 23.94
C GLY A 319 0.67 20.35 23.67
N ALA A 320 1.29 19.61 22.75
CA ALA A 320 2.61 19.93 22.22
C ALA A 320 2.51 20.99 21.11
N ASP A 321 3.58 21.75 20.88
CA ASP A 321 3.74 22.51 19.64
C ASP A 321 4.07 21.54 18.51
N LEU A 322 3.04 21.09 17.79
CA LEU A 322 3.18 20.13 16.69
C LEU A 322 4.16 20.61 15.61
N SER A 323 4.24 21.92 15.35
CA SER A 323 5.17 22.45 14.34
C SER A 323 6.62 22.32 14.80
N ALA A 324 6.89 22.64 16.07
CA ALA A 324 8.21 22.45 16.67
C ALA A 324 8.59 20.96 16.75
N LEU A 325 7.61 20.09 17.06
CA LEU A 325 7.81 18.65 17.11
C LEU A 325 8.14 18.08 15.73
N LEU A 326 7.40 18.46 14.69
CA LEU A 326 7.68 18.08 13.29
C LEU A 326 9.06 18.57 12.84
N ALA A 327 9.42 19.81 13.17
CA ALA A 327 10.74 20.36 12.86
C ALA A 327 11.86 19.57 13.54
N THR A 328 11.67 19.17 14.79
CA THR A 328 12.61 18.33 15.54
C THR A 328 12.70 16.93 14.96
N ALA A 329 11.56 16.31 14.67
CA ALA A 329 11.47 15.00 14.04
C ALA A 329 12.16 14.97 12.67
N ARG A 330 12.02 16.04 11.89
CA ARG A 330 12.70 16.23 10.61
C ARG A 330 14.22 16.38 10.79
N ALA A 331 14.65 17.20 11.75
CA ALA A 331 16.07 17.40 12.04
C ALA A 331 16.73 16.08 12.48
N ASN A 332 16.02 15.27 13.26
CA ASN A 332 16.48 13.94 13.65
C ASN A 332 16.55 13.00 12.44
N LEU A 333 15.53 12.96 11.58
CA LEU A 333 15.59 12.15 10.37
C LEU A 333 16.78 12.54 9.46
N LEU A 334 17.11 13.83 9.38
CA LEU A 334 18.29 14.28 8.63
C LEU A 334 19.60 13.73 9.18
N THR A 335 19.72 13.51 10.49
CA THR A 335 20.93 12.95 11.11
C THR A 335 20.98 11.43 11.16
N GLU A 336 19.92 10.73 10.71
CA GLU A 336 19.93 9.27 10.65
C GLU A 336 21.05 8.75 9.75
N PRO A 337 21.89 7.82 10.23
CA PRO A 337 23.00 7.27 9.47
C PRO A 337 22.49 6.38 8.34
N VAL A 338 23.17 6.46 7.20
CA VAL A 338 22.88 5.65 6.02
C VAL A 338 24.18 5.18 5.37
N GLU A 339 24.12 4.00 4.78
CA GLU A 339 25.07 3.55 3.76
C GLU A 339 24.56 3.94 2.38
N TYR A 340 25.50 4.14 1.46
CA TYR A 340 25.21 4.58 0.11
C TYR A 340 26.02 3.80 -0.92
N GLN A 341 25.34 3.36 -1.96
CA GLN A 341 25.94 2.68 -3.09
C GLN A 341 25.41 3.24 -4.41
N ARG A 342 26.32 3.55 -5.32
CA ARG A 342 26.00 3.91 -6.70
C ARG A 342 26.40 2.79 -7.64
N PHE A 343 25.51 2.39 -8.52
CA PHE A 343 25.79 1.39 -9.56
C PHE A 343 25.08 1.72 -10.86
N VAL A 344 25.47 1.04 -11.93
CA VAL A 344 24.88 1.18 -13.26
C VAL A 344 24.27 -0.16 -13.64
N ASP A 345 23.02 -0.14 -14.07
CA ASP A 345 22.29 -1.32 -14.52
C ASP A 345 21.53 -0.98 -15.81
N GLU A 346 21.69 -1.79 -16.86
CA GLU A 346 21.19 -1.51 -18.22
C GLU A 346 21.39 -0.06 -18.73
N GLY A 347 22.48 0.59 -18.29
CA GLY A 347 22.81 1.98 -18.65
C GLY A 347 22.14 3.06 -17.78
N ALA A 348 21.23 2.69 -16.88
CA ALA A 348 20.67 3.56 -15.87
C ALA A 348 21.57 3.63 -14.63
N VAL A 349 21.81 4.85 -14.12
CA VAL A 349 22.52 5.05 -12.85
C VAL A 349 21.52 4.94 -11.70
N LEU A 350 21.69 3.95 -10.83
CA LEU A 350 20.86 3.77 -9.65
C LEU A 350 21.63 4.14 -8.38
N HIS A 351 20.93 4.78 -7.45
CA HIS A 351 21.44 5.20 -6.16
C HIS A 351 20.70 4.44 -5.07
N ARG A 352 21.38 3.55 -4.36
CA ARG A 352 20.83 2.77 -3.26
C ARG A 352 21.27 3.37 -1.94
N VAL A 353 20.32 3.55 -1.04
CA VAL A 353 20.54 4.05 0.33
C VAL A 353 19.94 3.02 1.28
N TYR A 354 20.75 2.48 2.17
CA TYR A 354 20.37 1.37 3.07
C TYR A 354 21.05 1.52 4.43
N GLY A 355 20.66 0.73 5.42
CA GLY A 355 21.37 0.68 6.71
C GLY A 355 20.57 -0.02 7.79
N ASP A 356 21.14 -0.08 8.99
CA ASP A 356 20.53 -0.75 10.15
C ASP A 356 19.35 0.03 10.74
N SER A 357 19.28 1.34 10.49
CA SER A 357 18.19 2.18 10.99
C SER A 357 16.87 1.82 10.30
N MET A 358 15.82 1.62 11.10
CA MET A 358 14.47 1.41 10.58
C MET A 358 13.92 2.64 9.85
N PHE A 359 14.58 3.81 9.93
CA PHE A 359 14.13 5.08 9.36
C PHE A 359 14.77 5.43 8.02
N VAL A 360 15.62 4.57 7.45
CA VAL A 360 16.33 4.85 6.18
C VAL A 360 15.36 5.19 5.06
N ALA A 361 14.31 4.40 4.85
CA ALA A 361 13.31 4.69 3.80
C ALA A 361 12.53 5.99 4.07
N SER A 362 12.44 6.41 5.34
CA SER A 362 11.81 7.69 5.70
C SER A 362 12.59 8.89 5.16
N LYS A 363 13.87 8.73 4.79
CA LYS A 363 14.65 9.79 4.12
C LYS A 363 14.05 10.23 2.79
N ALA A 364 13.11 9.49 2.21
CA ALA A 364 12.27 9.97 1.10
C ALA A 364 11.52 11.28 1.42
N LEU A 365 11.13 11.50 2.68
CA LEU A 365 10.48 12.73 3.15
C LEU A 365 11.42 13.96 3.11
N VAL A 366 12.73 13.71 3.08
CA VAL A 366 13.80 14.72 2.99
C VAL A 366 14.71 14.45 1.79
N LEU A 367 14.11 13.96 0.69
CA LEU A 367 14.84 13.53 -0.51
C LEU A 367 15.83 14.57 -1.05
N PRO A 368 15.52 15.88 -1.13
CA PRO A 368 16.48 16.89 -1.59
C PRO A 368 17.74 16.97 -0.72
N GLU A 369 17.60 16.81 0.59
CA GLU A 369 18.72 16.74 1.53
C GLU A 369 19.49 15.44 1.40
N LEU A 370 18.80 14.31 1.33
CA LEU A 370 19.42 13.00 1.14
C LEU A 370 20.30 13.00 -0.13
N MET A 371 19.76 13.42 -1.27
CA MET A 371 20.48 13.44 -2.54
C MET A 371 21.73 14.31 -2.50
N ARG A 372 21.66 15.45 -1.80
CA ARG A 372 22.80 16.36 -1.63
C ARG A 372 23.88 15.73 -0.77
N GLU A 373 23.47 15.05 0.30
CA GLU A 373 24.36 14.39 1.25
C GLU A 373 25.10 13.21 0.60
N VAL A 374 24.37 12.26 0.02
CA VAL A 374 24.95 10.97 -0.41
C VAL A 374 25.49 10.99 -1.85
N ALA A 375 24.86 11.77 -2.73
CA ALA A 375 25.18 11.78 -4.16
C ALA A 375 25.73 13.12 -4.68
N GLN A 376 25.73 14.17 -3.85
CA GLN A 376 26.07 15.55 -4.26
C GLN A 376 25.19 16.04 -5.43
N LEU A 377 23.93 15.61 -5.44
CA LEU A 377 22.94 15.96 -6.45
C LEU A 377 21.83 16.83 -5.85
N ALA A 378 21.20 17.63 -6.71
CA ALA A 378 19.89 18.23 -6.42
C ALA A 378 18.83 17.50 -7.25
N PRO A 379 17.57 17.40 -6.77
CA PRO A 379 16.49 16.86 -7.58
C PRO A 379 16.35 17.67 -8.90
N PRO A 380 16.36 17.02 -10.06
CA PRO A 380 16.26 17.71 -11.34
C PRO A 380 14.83 18.16 -11.61
N ALA A 381 14.65 19.01 -12.63
CA ALA A 381 13.32 19.50 -13.04
C ALA A 381 12.38 18.37 -13.54
N GLY A 382 12.93 17.23 -13.97
CA GLY A 382 12.16 16.04 -14.32
C GLY A 382 11.70 15.20 -13.12
N GLY A 383 12.10 15.57 -11.90
CA GLY A 383 11.82 14.80 -10.69
C GLY A 383 12.75 13.60 -10.51
N VAL A 384 12.35 12.66 -9.65
CA VAL A 384 13.18 11.52 -9.24
C VAL A 384 12.31 10.27 -9.21
N LEU A 385 12.77 9.18 -9.81
CA LEU A 385 12.16 7.86 -9.57
C LEU A 385 12.63 7.33 -8.23
N LEU A 386 11.73 6.74 -7.45
CA LEU A 386 11.98 6.27 -6.10
C LEU A 386 11.35 4.89 -5.88
N ALA A 387 12.14 3.92 -5.43
CA ALA A 387 11.67 2.62 -4.94
C ALA A 387 11.84 2.55 -3.42
N LEU A 388 10.83 2.03 -2.74
CA LEU A 388 10.73 2.01 -1.27
C LEU A 388 10.39 0.60 -0.76
N PRO A 389 11.23 -0.42 -1.03
CA PRO A 389 10.91 -1.83 -0.78
C PRO A 389 10.72 -2.17 0.70
N SER A 390 11.49 -1.55 1.58
CA SER A 390 11.46 -1.84 3.02
C SER A 390 11.80 -0.61 3.83
N ARG A 391 11.51 -0.63 5.14
CA ARG A 391 11.83 0.49 6.03
C ARG A 391 13.33 0.82 6.12
N HIS A 392 14.21 -0.12 5.78
CA HIS A 392 15.67 0.01 5.89
C HIS A 392 16.35 0.41 4.59
N GLU A 393 15.60 0.58 3.49
CA GLU A 393 16.20 0.76 2.17
C GLU A 393 15.32 1.57 1.23
N LEU A 394 15.96 2.45 0.46
CA LEU A 394 15.36 3.10 -0.71
C LEU A 394 16.35 3.11 -1.88
N LEU A 395 15.81 3.16 -3.09
CA LEU A 395 16.59 3.39 -4.30
C LEU A 395 16.03 4.58 -5.05
N PHE A 396 16.90 5.39 -5.66
CA PHE A 396 16.45 6.51 -6.49
C PHE A 396 17.23 6.64 -7.80
N HIS A 397 16.57 7.26 -8.77
CA HIS A 397 17.14 7.63 -10.07
C HIS A 397 16.68 9.04 -10.47
N PRO A 398 17.59 10.03 -10.62
CA PRO A 398 17.23 11.36 -11.10
C PRO A 398 16.75 11.35 -12.56
N VAL A 399 15.59 11.94 -12.85
CA VAL A 399 15.03 11.99 -14.21
C VAL A 399 15.65 13.16 -14.98
N VAL A 400 16.69 12.86 -15.78
CA VAL A 400 17.46 13.85 -16.55
C VAL A 400 17.52 13.59 -18.05
N ASP A 401 17.41 12.33 -18.47
CA ASP A 401 17.51 11.90 -19.86
C ASP A 401 16.70 10.60 -20.11
N GLN A 402 16.89 10.00 -21.29
CA GLN A 402 16.20 8.77 -21.71
C GLN A 402 16.54 7.53 -20.85
N THR A 403 17.54 7.59 -19.97
CA THR A 403 17.83 6.50 -19.01
C THR A 403 16.73 6.27 -17.98
N VAL A 404 15.75 7.19 -17.90
CA VAL A 404 14.54 7.03 -17.09
C VAL A 404 13.75 5.75 -17.42
N ILE A 405 13.74 5.31 -18.68
CA ILE A 405 12.98 4.12 -19.10
C ILE A 405 13.63 2.83 -18.57
N PRO A 406 14.92 2.54 -18.85
CA PRO A 406 15.58 1.39 -18.22
C PRO A 406 15.57 1.51 -16.68
N ALA A 407 15.80 2.71 -16.12
CA ALA A 407 15.76 2.90 -14.66
C ALA A 407 14.42 2.50 -14.03
N LEU A 408 13.30 2.84 -14.66
CA LEU A 408 11.97 2.49 -14.15
C LEU A 408 11.75 0.97 -14.12
N ASN A 409 12.16 0.26 -15.18
CA ASN A 409 12.08 -1.20 -15.22
C ASN A 409 12.96 -1.85 -14.15
N GLU A 410 14.20 -1.36 -13.99
CA GLU A 410 15.14 -1.83 -12.98
C GLU A 410 14.60 -1.61 -11.57
N LEU A 411 14.18 -0.38 -11.25
CA LEU A 411 13.61 -0.04 -9.95
C LEU A 411 12.37 -0.87 -9.64
N THR A 412 11.52 -1.16 -10.63
CA THR A 412 10.34 -2.02 -10.43
C THR A 412 10.75 -3.45 -10.04
N ARG A 413 11.78 -4.00 -10.68
CA ARG A 413 12.29 -5.34 -10.36
C ARG A 413 12.93 -5.38 -8.98
N TYR A 414 13.77 -4.39 -8.64
CA TYR A 414 14.40 -4.28 -7.33
C TYR A 414 13.36 -4.10 -6.22
N ALA A 415 12.39 -3.19 -6.41
CA ALA A 415 11.34 -2.90 -5.43
C ALA A 415 10.60 -4.19 -5.03
N ARG A 416 10.12 -4.96 -6.01
CA ARG A 416 9.41 -6.22 -5.75
C ARG A 416 10.30 -7.26 -5.07
N GLY A 417 11.50 -7.51 -5.63
CA GLY A 417 12.40 -8.53 -5.11
C GLY A 417 12.81 -8.25 -3.66
N LEU A 418 13.11 -6.99 -3.34
CA LEU A 418 13.46 -6.58 -1.98
C LEU A 418 12.24 -6.53 -1.06
N PHE A 419 11.07 -6.12 -1.53
CA PHE A 419 9.83 -6.12 -0.75
C PHE A 419 9.45 -7.52 -0.26
N GLU A 420 9.54 -8.53 -1.13
CA GLU A 420 9.25 -9.92 -0.79
C GLU A 420 10.20 -10.46 0.27
N GLN A 421 11.49 -10.10 0.13
CA GLN A 421 12.55 -10.64 0.96
C GLN A 421 12.70 -9.91 2.29
N SER A 422 12.43 -8.60 2.36
CA SER A 422 12.83 -7.76 3.50
C SER A 422 11.92 -7.91 4.73
N PRO A 423 12.49 -7.88 5.96
CA PRO A 423 11.70 -7.67 7.15
C PRO A 423 11.26 -6.20 7.19
N GLY A 424 9.98 -5.96 7.49
CA GLY A 424 9.40 -4.63 7.42
C GLY A 424 9.30 -4.10 6.00
N PRO A 425 8.61 -4.81 5.10
CA PRO A 425 8.32 -4.28 3.78
C PRO A 425 7.57 -2.96 3.92
N LEU A 426 7.82 -2.05 2.98
CA LEU A 426 7.12 -0.77 2.95
C LEU A 426 6.18 -0.75 1.75
N THR A 427 6.68 -0.84 0.52
CA THR A 427 5.83 -0.92 -0.68
C THR A 427 6.59 -1.58 -1.83
N PRO A 428 5.94 -2.41 -2.67
CA PRO A 428 6.59 -3.00 -3.85
C PRO A 428 6.65 -2.02 -5.03
N HIS A 429 6.13 -0.81 -4.88
CA HIS A 429 5.92 0.14 -5.96
C HIS A 429 7.08 1.11 -6.20
N VAL A 430 7.13 1.62 -7.42
CA VAL A 430 7.99 2.75 -7.82
C VAL A 430 7.15 4.02 -7.88
N TYR A 431 7.69 5.10 -7.34
CA TYR A 431 7.07 6.41 -7.27
C TYR A 431 7.87 7.41 -8.10
N TRP A 432 7.17 8.37 -8.67
CA TRP A 432 7.75 9.60 -9.18
C TRP A 432 7.63 10.69 -8.13
N TRP A 433 8.78 11.18 -7.68
CA TRP A 433 8.87 12.36 -6.83
C TRP A 433 8.93 13.62 -7.69
N ASP A 434 8.01 14.55 -7.48
CA ASP A 434 8.03 15.89 -8.08
C ASP A 434 7.66 16.94 -7.03
N ARG A 435 8.65 17.75 -6.61
CA ARG A 435 8.47 18.87 -5.68
C ARG A 435 7.77 18.49 -4.36
N GLY A 436 8.09 17.31 -3.83
CA GLY A 436 7.58 16.83 -2.54
C GLY A 436 6.35 15.93 -2.61
N GLU A 437 5.82 15.69 -3.82
CA GLU A 437 4.70 14.78 -4.06
C GLU A 437 5.22 13.45 -4.60
N LEU A 438 4.78 12.32 -4.05
CA LEU A 438 5.07 10.98 -4.55
C LEU A 438 3.85 10.45 -5.32
N THR A 439 3.98 10.27 -6.63
CA THR A 439 2.93 9.65 -7.46
C THR A 439 3.35 8.23 -7.84
N PRO A 440 2.54 7.18 -7.59
CA PRO A 440 2.89 5.84 -8.02
C PRO A 440 2.97 5.76 -9.55
N LEU A 441 3.98 5.05 -10.04
CA LEU A 441 4.17 4.69 -11.45
C LEU A 441 3.91 3.21 -11.70
N THR A 442 3.47 2.48 -10.69
CA THR A 442 3.26 1.04 -10.75
C THR A 442 2.01 0.66 -9.98
N ASN A 443 1.21 -0.24 -10.54
CA ASN A 443 0.02 -0.81 -9.90
C ASN A 443 0.07 -2.34 -9.94
N ASP A 444 -0.59 -2.99 -8.98
CA ASP A 444 -0.81 -4.44 -9.00
C ASP A 444 -1.84 -4.83 -10.07
N VAL A 445 -1.57 -5.92 -10.77
CA VAL A 445 -2.39 -6.42 -11.90
C VAL A 445 -3.24 -7.62 -11.49
N ASP A 446 -2.77 -8.44 -10.54
CA ASP A 446 -3.46 -9.63 -10.07
C ASP A 446 -3.80 -9.59 -8.58
N SER A 447 -4.72 -10.47 -8.19
CA SER A 447 -5.23 -10.57 -6.81
C SER A 447 -4.20 -11.07 -5.78
N GLY A 448 -2.94 -11.31 -6.20
CA GLY A 448 -1.84 -11.76 -5.34
C GLY A 448 -0.65 -10.80 -5.31
N GLY A 449 -0.71 -9.64 -6.00
CA GLY A 449 0.39 -8.68 -6.10
C GLY A 449 1.62 -9.22 -6.84
N GLN A 450 1.49 -10.29 -7.64
CA GLN A 450 2.65 -10.94 -8.27
C GLN A 450 3.09 -10.25 -9.56
N GLU A 451 2.13 -9.66 -10.29
CA GLU A 451 2.40 -8.91 -11.52
C GLU A 451 2.16 -7.41 -11.29
N ILE A 452 3.20 -6.61 -11.56
CA ILE A 452 3.21 -5.15 -11.45
C ILE A 452 3.21 -4.57 -12.86
N THR A 453 2.26 -3.68 -13.15
CA THR A 453 2.23 -2.91 -14.41
C THR A 453 2.70 -1.48 -14.17
N ILE A 454 3.50 -0.97 -15.11
CA ILE A 454 3.89 0.43 -15.14
C ILE A 454 2.74 1.29 -15.67
N VAL A 455 2.39 2.31 -14.91
CA VAL A 455 1.40 3.34 -15.27
C VAL A 455 2.14 4.66 -15.43
N ILE A 456 1.82 5.38 -16.51
CA ILE A 456 2.41 6.71 -16.79
C ILE A 456 1.32 7.76 -16.61
N PRO A 457 1.28 8.47 -15.46
CA PRO A 457 0.36 9.58 -15.25
C PRO A 457 0.59 10.68 -16.29
N PRO A 458 -0.46 11.43 -16.69
CA PRO A 458 -0.35 12.46 -17.74
C PRO A 458 0.80 13.46 -17.50
N ARG A 459 0.95 13.94 -16.26
CA ARG A 459 2.01 14.89 -15.87
C ARG A 459 3.42 14.29 -16.04
N PHE A 460 3.59 13.01 -15.73
CA PHE A 460 4.86 12.33 -15.95
C PHE A 460 5.11 12.06 -17.44
N GLY A 461 4.07 11.75 -18.22
CA GLY A 461 4.15 11.63 -19.67
C GLY A 461 4.65 12.91 -20.36
N GLU A 462 4.23 14.08 -19.89
CA GLU A 462 4.75 15.38 -20.37
C GLU A 462 6.25 15.56 -20.08
N VAL A 463 6.71 15.08 -18.91
CA VAL A 463 8.14 15.10 -18.54
C VAL A 463 8.93 14.17 -19.47
N LEU A 464 8.44 12.95 -19.68
CA LEU A 464 9.06 11.99 -20.61
C LEU A 464 9.14 12.57 -22.03
N ASN A 465 8.06 13.18 -22.53
CA ASN A 465 8.07 13.80 -23.87
C ASN A 465 9.09 14.94 -24.00
N ARG A 466 9.36 15.69 -22.94
CA ARG A 466 10.33 16.80 -22.94
C ARG A 466 11.78 16.32 -22.91
N ILE A 467 12.01 15.18 -22.26
CA ILE A 467 13.36 14.66 -21.99
C ILE A 467 13.77 13.62 -23.05
N CYS A 468 12.79 12.90 -23.59
CA CYS A 468 12.99 11.86 -24.60
C CYS A 468 12.71 12.33 -26.03
N GLY A 469 11.88 13.35 -26.22
CA GLY A 469 11.59 14.00 -27.51
C GLY A 469 12.56 15.14 -27.80
#